data_AF-A0AAV7YXL5-F1
#
_entry.id   AF-A0AAV7YXL5-F1
#
_cell.length_a   1.000
_cell.length_b   1.000
_cell.length_c   1.000
_cell.angle_alpha   90.00
_cell.angle_beta   90.00
_cell.angle_gamma   90.00
#
_symmetry.space_group_name_H-M   'P 1'
#
loop_
_entity.id
_entity.type
_entity.pdbx_description
1 polymer ?
#
loop_
_entity_poly.entity_id
_entity_poly.type
_entity_poly.pdbx_seq_one_letter_code
_entity_poly.pdbx_strand_id
1 'polypeptide(L)'
;MSLKKLLLGLGFATTTGFLSYVYFKENNRETKRKEEEENENENENENENENEKEKEKKRERIREREREKKKKKKKNRQKKRQKTKKKAKKEKKRKTIKFSKTTEMYESPNRLPKSHSTGILSQGEIPFDKKVYIIYTGGTIGMIKKKGKPLTPDPDFFKTLQSLPFLKSRYVPSLNYDNTIEPVDSTNIGLKEWLIIANSIKEVYNEYDGFVILHGTDTLAFTASALSFLLENLSKPVVVTGSQIPLGGCRSDGLNNLISSVLVATYSKIPEVVVVFNNKILRGNRTTKRSSEDIDAFVSFQYPQIGTCGIKVAVNKSLVLGDNKKPLVVHQEMEKEVIVIKLFPSIENVIERIYSHPNLCGVIIECYGAGNAPTSEKFLSTIKKASKRGIITVIVSQCVTGNVDLSTYKTGNDLVKAGCVGVFDMTTETAFTKLMFLLAKYDDIDFIKKLMPISLRGECSDNLETSSEVFVVYN
;
A
#
# COMPACT_ATOMS: atom_id res chain seq x y z
N MET A 1 -74.61 -53.87 5.48
CA MET A 1 -75.63 -54.25 6.50
C MET A 1 -76.83 -53.34 6.29
N SER A 2 -77.82 -53.79 5.53
CA SER A 2 -79.00 -54.55 5.98
C SER A 2 -79.99 -53.68 6.75
N LEU A 3 -81.07 -53.31 6.08
CA LEU A 3 -82.41 -53.63 6.58
C LEU A 3 -83.37 -53.81 5.39
N LYS A 4 -83.69 -55.09 5.11
CA LYS A 4 -84.96 -55.60 4.55
C LYS A 4 -85.30 -55.16 3.10
N LYS A 5 -85.46 -56.00 2.08
CA LYS A 5 -86.10 -57.34 2.01
C LYS A 5 -87.28 -57.51 2.95
N LEU A 6 -88.46 -57.14 2.46
CA LEU A 6 -89.80 -57.68 2.77
C LEU A 6 -90.76 -56.87 1.88
N LEU A 7 -91.66 -57.36 1.02
CA LEU A 7 -92.21 -58.63 0.54
C LEU A 7 -92.98 -58.19 -0.74
N LEU A 8 -92.76 -58.78 -1.93
CA LEU A 8 -93.55 -59.90 -2.51
C LEU A 8 -95.08 -59.70 -2.50
N GLY A 9 -95.68 -59.67 -3.70
CA GLY A 9 -97.11 -59.96 -3.87
C GLY A 9 -97.75 -59.60 -5.23
N LEU A 10 -97.85 -60.62 -6.10
CA LEU A 10 -98.92 -60.87 -7.10
C LEU A 10 -98.86 -60.25 -8.52
N GLY A 11 -98.96 -61.14 -9.52
CA GLY A 11 -99.76 -60.92 -10.73
C GLY A 11 -99.02 -60.82 -12.08
N PHE A 12 -98.58 -61.95 -12.65
CA PHE A 12 -98.03 -62.02 -14.01
C PHE A 12 -99.16 -62.14 -15.07
N ALA A 13 -99.40 -61.06 -15.81
CA ALA A 13 -99.78 -61.07 -17.23
C ALA A 13 -99.81 -59.61 -17.75
N THR A 14 -99.10 -59.32 -18.85
CA THR A 14 -98.98 -58.04 -19.63
C THR A 14 -97.62 -57.30 -19.52
N THR A 15 -96.51 -57.88 -19.97
CA THR A 15 -95.19 -57.21 -19.96
C THR A 15 -94.46 -57.08 -21.30
N THR A 16 -95.07 -57.39 -22.44
CA THR A 16 -94.36 -57.30 -23.74
C THR A 16 -94.50 -55.97 -24.48
N GLY A 17 -95.52 -55.15 -24.21
CA GLY A 17 -95.73 -53.87 -24.91
C GLY A 17 -94.96 -52.67 -24.30
N PHE A 18 -94.74 -52.65 -22.99
CA PHE A 18 -94.21 -51.46 -22.30
C PHE A 18 -92.68 -51.33 -22.42
N LEU A 19 -91.96 -52.45 -22.49
CA LEU A 19 -90.49 -52.45 -22.57
C LEU A 19 -89.95 -51.87 -23.90
N SER A 20 -90.62 -52.11 -25.04
CA SER A 20 -90.19 -51.52 -26.33
C SER A 20 -90.36 -50.00 -26.39
N TYR A 21 -91.39 -49.44 -25.74
CA TYR A 21 -91.60 -47.98 -25.73
C TYR A 21 -90.59 -47.25 -24.85
N VAL A 22 -90.24 -47.84 -23.69
CA VAL A 22 -89.24 -47.26 -22.79
C VAL A 22 -87.84 -47.28 -23.44
N TYR A 23 -87.46 -48.37 -24.10
CA TYR A 23 -86.14 -48.49 -24.73
C TYR A 23 -85.94 -47.48 -25.90
N PHE A 24 -86.98 -47.24 -26.70
CA PHE A 24 -86.91 -46.25 -27.79
C PHE A 24 -86.81 -44.81 -27.29
N LYS A 25 -87.43 -44.50 -26.13
CA LYS A 25 -87.43 -43.15 -25.56
C LYS A 25 -86.12 -42.82 -24.83
N GLU A 26 -85.43 -43.81 -24.27
CA GLU A 26 -84.12 -43.62 -23.64
C GLU A 26 -83.01 -43.40 -24.68
N ASN A 27 -82.97 -44.17 -25.77
CA ASN A 27 -81.96 -43.98 -26.82
C ASN A 27 -82.00 -42.59 -27.45
N ASN A 28 -83.20 -42.06 -27.76
CA ASN A 28 -83.32 -40.70 -28.32
C ASN A 28 -82.93 -39.58 -27.34
N ARG A 29 -82.97 -39.84 -26.03
CA ARG A 29 -82.48 -38.88 -25.01
C ARG A 29 -80.96 -38.90 -24.88
N GLU A 30 -80.34 -40.07 -25.04
CA GLU A 30 -78.88 -40.18 -25.05
C GLU A 30 -78.25 -39.53 -26.29
N THR A 31 -78.84 -39.67 -27.48
CA THR A 31 -78.29 -39.03 -28.69
C THR A 31 -78.33 -37.51 -28.59
N LYS A 32 -79.43 -36.93 -28.08
CA LYS A 32 -79.54 -35.48 -27.86
C LYS A 32 -78.55 -34.95 -26.82
N ARG A 33 -78.28 -35.71 -25.75
CA ARG A 33 -77.28 -35.30 -24.75
C ARG A 33 -75.87 -35.28 -25.31
N LYS A 34 -75.52 -36.23 -26.18
CA LYS A 34 -74.20 -36.27 -26.82
C LYS A 34 -73.99 -35.12 -27.81
N GLU A 35 -75.02 -34.75 -28.57
CA GLU A 35 -74.95 -33.58 -29.46
C GLU A 35 -74.86 -32.25 -28.68
N GLU A 36 -75.50 -32.14 -27.52
CA GLU A 36 -75.39 -30.97 -26.64
C GLU A 36 -73.98 -30.88 -26.00
N GLU A 37 -73.40 -31.99 -25.53
CA GLU A 37 -72.04 -32.03 -24.96
C GLU A 37 -70.94 -31.76 -26.01
N GLU A 38 -71.09 -32.21 -27.27
CA GLU A 38 -70.13 -31.89 -28.33
C GLU A 38 -70.16 -30.40 -28.70
N ASN A 39 -71.35 -29.79 -28.78
CA ASN A 39 -71.49 -28.35 -29.05
C ASN A 39 -70.96 -27.48 -27.89
N GLU A 40 -71.11 -27.89 -26.63
CA GLU A 40 -70.52 -27.18 -25.49
C GLU A 40 -68.98 -27.26 -25.51
N ASN A 41 -68.41 -28.43 -25.82
CA ASN A 41 -66.97 -28.62 -25.91
C ASN A 41 -66.33 -27.85 -27.09
N GLU A 42 -67.00 -27.73 -28.23
CA GLU A 42 -66.51 -26.91 -29.35
C GLU A 42 -66.52 -25.41 -28.99
N ASN A 43 -67.58 -24.92 -28.33
CA ASN A 43 -67.67 -23.53 -27.89
C ASN A 43 -66.64 -23.19 -26.79
N GLU A 44 -66.33 -24.11 -25.87
CA GLU A 44 -65.28 -23.90 -24.87
C GLU A 44 -63.88 -23.84 -25.51
N ASN A 45 -63.59 -24.73 -26.48
CA ASN A 45 -62.31 -24.73 -27.19
C ASN A 45 -62.11 -23.48 -28.07
N GLU A 46 -63.17 -22.94 -28.68
CA GLU A 46 -63.08 -21.67 -29.41
C GLU A 46 -62.79 -20.48 -28.47
N ASN A 47 -63.47 -20.44 -27.32
CA ASN A 47 -63.27 -19.39 -26.31
C ASN A 47 -61.87 -19.44 -25.66
N GLU A 48 -61.30 -20.63 -25.43
CA GLU A 48 -59.92 -20.76 -24.94
C GLU A 48 -58.90 -20.29 -25.98
N ASN A 49 -59.10 -20.66 -27.26
CA ASN A 49 -58.23 -20.22 -28.35
C ASN A 49 -58.27 -18.70 -28.58
N GLU A 50 -59.43 -18.06 -28.46
CA GLU A 50 -59.54 -16.60 -28.53
C GLU A 50 -58.83 -15.91 -27.34
N ASN A 51 -59.02 -16.43 -26.12
CA ASN A 51 -58.37 -15.93 -24.93
C ASN A 51 -56.84 -16.06 -25.00
N GLU A 52 -56.32 -17.14 -25.58
CA GLU A 52 -54.88 -17.34 -25.73
C GLU A 52 -54.28 -16.40 -26.80
N LYS A 53 -54.97 -16.22 -27.93
CA LYS A 53 -54.61 -15.22 -28.95
C LYS A 53 -54.60 -13.79 -28.38
N GLU A 54 -55.54 -13.46 -27.50
CA GLU A 54 -55.59 -12.13 -26.87
C GLU A 54 -54.46 -11.93 -25.84
N LYS A 55 -54.15 -12.96 -25.05
CA LYS A 55 -52.99 -12.97 -24.12
C LYS A 55 -51.67 -12.82 -24.88
N GLU A 56 -51.52 -13.46 -26.04
CA GLU A 56 -50.32 -13.35 -26.86
C GLU A 56 -50.15 -11.95 -27.48
N LYS A 57 -51.23 -11.37 -28.04
CA LYS A 57 -51.25 -9.97 -28.50
C LYS A 57 -50.86 -9.00 -27.39
N LYS A 58 -51.31 -9.24 -26.15
CA LYS A 58 -50.96 -8.41 -24.97
C LYS A 58 -49.48 -8.55 -24.60
N ARG A 59 -48.91 -9.76 -24.64
CA ARG A 59 -47.48 -10.01 -24.42
C ARG A 59 -46.61 -9.35 -25.49
N GLU A 60 -47.03 -9.36 -26.74
CA GLU A 60 -46.31 -8.73 -27.84
C GLU A 60 -46.27 -7.20 -27.70
N ARG A 61 -47.41 -6.57 -27.37
CA ARG A 61 -47.48 -5.12 -27.05
C ARG A 61 -46.56 -4.72 -25.90
N ILE A 62 -46.39 -5.57 -24.89
CA ILE A 62 -45.45 -5.33 -23.78
C ILE A 62 -44.00 -5.40 -24.27
N ARG A 63 -43.64 -6.44 -25.04
CA ARG A 63 -42.31 -6.60 -25.62
C ARG A 63 -41.95 -5.41 -26.52
N GLU A 64 -42.89 -4.90 -27.29
CA GLU A 64 -42.70 -3.74 -28.15
C GLU A 64 -42.45 -2.46 -27.36
N ARG A 65 -43.26 -2.19 -26.32
CA ARG A 65 -43.05 -1.06 -25.38
C ARG A 65 -41.69 -1.13 -24.70
N GLU A 66 -41.20 -2.32 -24.35
CA GLU A 66 -39.85 -2.48 -23.79
C GLU A 66 -38.74 -2.23 -24.81
N ARG A 67 -38.91 -2.69 -26.06
CA ARG A 67 -37.97 -2.40 -27.16
C ARG A 67 -37.89 -0.89 -27.41
N GLU A 68 -39.02 -0.18 -27.37
CA GLU A 68 -39.04 1.29 -27.47
C GLU A 68 -38.36 1.99 -26.29
N LYS A 69 -38.62 1.54 -25.05
CA LYS A 69 -37.94 2.08 -23.86
C LYS A 69 -36.42 1.88 -23.96
N LYS A 70 -35.96 0.72 -24.44
CA LYS A 70 -34.53 0.44 -24.70
C LYS A 70 -33.96 1.34 -25.80
N LYS A 71 -34.68 1.55 -26.91
CA LYS A 71 -34.30 2.50 -27.98
C LYS A 71 -34.19 3.95 -27.46
N LYS A 72 -35.16 4.41 -26.66
CA LYS A 72 -35.13 5.75 -26.00
C LYS A 72 -33.95 5.88 -25.04
N LYS A 73 -33.67 4.89 -24.19
CA LYS A 73 -32.48 4.88 -23.31
C LYS A 73 -31.17 4.93 -24.11
N LYS A 74 -31.06 4.20 -25.23
CA LYS A 74 -29.87 4.22 -26.12
C LYS A 74 -29.68 5.58 -26.80
N LYS A 75 -30.75 6.20 -27.31
CA LYS A 75 -30.73 7.58 -27.85
C LYS A 75 -30.31 8.60 -26.78
N ASN A 76 -30.81 8.49 -25.55
CA ASN A 76 -30.42 9.38 -24.45
C ASN A 76 -28.95 9.21 -24.02
N ARG A 77 -28.43 7.97 -23.99
CA ARG A 77 -27.00 7.72 -23.74
C ARG A 77 -26.11 8.29 -24.86
N GLN A 78 -26.51 8.17 -26.13
CA GLN A 78 -25.80 8.80 -27.25
C GLN A 78 -25.85 10.33 -27.19
N LYS A 79 -27.01 10.94 -26.89
CA LYS A 79 -27.13 12.40 -26.69
C LYS A 79 -26.26 12.89 -25.53
N LYS A 80 -26.22 12.16 -24.40
CA LYS A 80 -25.31 12.45 -23.28
C LYS A 80 -23.85 12.38 -23.74
N ARG A 81 -23.41 11.29 -24.38
CA ARG A 81 -22.04 11.14 -24.92
C ARG A 81 -21.67 12.26 -25.91
N GLN A 82 -22.57 12.68 -26.79
CA GLN A 82 -22.32 13.80 -27.71
C GLN A 82 -22.24 15.14 -26.97
N LYS A 83 -23.06 15.37 -25.94
CA LYS A 83 -22.94 16.56 -25.07
C LYS A 83 -21.62 16.55 -24.29
N THR A 84 -21.17 15.40 -23.76
CA THR A 84 -19.87 15.28 -23.07
C THR A 84 -18.71 15.50 -24.05
N LYS A 85 -18.77 14.93 -25.26
CA LYS A 85 -17.77 15.19 -26.31
C LYS A 85 -17.75 16.64 -26.75
N LYS A 86 -18.90 17.31 -26.90
CA LYS A 86 -18.97 18.76 -27.20
C LYS A 86 -18.43 19.60 -26.05
N LYS A 87 -18.74 19.26 -24.78
CA LYS A 87 -18.14 19.90 -23.59
C LYS A 87 -16.62 19.72 -23.58
N ALA A 88 -16.11 18.50 -23.76
CA ALA A 88 -14.69 18.21 -23.82
C ALA A 88 -13.98 18.89 -24.99
N LYS A 89 -14.64 19.03 -26.16
CA LYS A 89 -14.08 19.77 -27.32
C LYS A 89 -14.07 21.28 -27.06
N LYS A 90 -15.10 21.83 -26.40
CA LYS A 90 -15.17 23.24 -25.99
C LYS A 90 -14.18 23.55 -24.87
N GLU A 91 -13.93 22.58 -23.98
CA GLU A 91 -12.94 22.65 -22.90
C GLU A 91 -11.51 22.47 -23.44
N LYS A 92 -11.27 21.59 -24.42
CA LYS A 92 -10.02 21.54 -25.17
C LYS A 92 -9.78 22.85 -25.93
N LYS A 93 -10.78 23.41 -26.63
CA LYS A 93 -10.64 24.69 -27.35
C LYS A 93 -10.40 25.86 -26.39
N ARG A 94 -11.04 25.87 -25.21
CA ARG A 94 -10.75 26.82 -24.12
C ARG A 94 -9.36 26.62 -23.50
N LYS A 95 -8.91 25.36 -23.35
CA LYS A 95 -7.55 25.04 -22.89
C LYS A 95 -6.52 25.46 -23.94
N THR A 96 -6.72 25.25 -25.24
CA THR A 96 -5.80 25.68 -26.31
C THR A 96 -5.74 27.20 -26.47
N ILE A 97 -6.87 27.92 -26.32
CA ILE A 97 -6.88 29.39 -26.35
C ILE A 97 -6.31 30.00 -25.05
N LYS A 98 -6.43 29.33 -23.90
CA LYS A 98 -5.67 29.69 -22.69
C LYS A 98 -4.18 29.37 -22.87
N PHE A 99 -3.83 28.22 -23.44
CA PHE A 99 -2.45 27.77 -23.65
C PHE A 99 -1.66 28.64 -24.62
N SER A 100 -2.29 29.43 -25.49
CA SER A 100 -1.60 30.40 -26.35
C SER A 100 -1.53 31.82 -25.75
N LYS A 101 -2.21 32.07 -24.62
CA LYS A 101 -2.19 33.35 -23.88
C LYS A 101 -1.56 33.26 -22.49
N THR A 102 -1.11 32.07 -22.06
CA THR A 102 -0.39 31.85 -20.80
C THR A 102 1.04 31.31 -20.98
N THR A 103 1.55 31.23 -22.21
CA THR A 103 2.95 30.80 -22.46
C THR A 103 3.99 31.87 -22.13
N GLU A 104 3.58 33.04 -21.62
CA GLU A 104 4.49 34.05 -21.07
C GLU A 104 4.39 34.21 -19.54
N MET A 105 3.61 33.39 -18.82
CA MET A 105 3.37 33.63 -17.38
C MET A 105 3.28 32.41 -16.45
N TYR A 106 3.68 31.21 -16.89
CA TYR A 106 3.88 30.08 -15.97
C TYR A 106 5.13 29.27 -16.35
N GLU A 107 6.31 29.87 -16.13
CA GLU A 107 7.42 29.11 -15.55
C GLU A 107 6.98 28.69 -14.14
N SER A 108 7.14 27.41 -13.81
CA SER A 108 6.82 26.85 -12.49
C SER A 108 7.29 27.74 -11.34
N PRO A 109 6.51 27.91 -10.25
CA PRO A 109 7.06 28.28 -8.95
C PRO A 109 7.73 27.04 -8.31
N ASN A 110 8.65 26.43 -9.06
CA ASN A 110 9.81 25.74 -8.53
C ASN A 110 11.02 26.64 -8.82
N ARG A 111 10.88 27.95 -8.57
CA ARG A 111 12.01 28.64 -7.99
C ARG A 111 12.16 28.01 -6.61
N LEU A 112 13.09 27.06 -6.53
CA LEU A 112 13.82 26.79 -5.31
C LEU A 112 13.91 28.13 -4.55
N PRO A 113 13.53 28.21 -3.26
CA PRO A 113 13.95 29.37 -2.47
C PRO A 113 15.42 29.54 -2.78
N LYS A 114 15.85 30.73 -3.27
CA LYS A 114 17.23 30.99 -3.69
C LYS A 114 18.11 30.27 -2.69
N SER A 115 18.65 29.11 -3.09
CA SER A 115 19.30 28.25 -2.13
C SER A 115 20.46 29.11 -1.67
N HIS A 116 20.40 29.57 -0.44
CA HIS A 116 21.60 30.00 0.23
C HIS A 116 22.35 28.69 0.42
N SER A 117 23.00 28.27 -0.67
CA SER A 117 23.89 27.12 -0.78
C SER A 117 25.11 27.49 0.04
N THR A 118 24.94 27.49 1.35
CA THR A 118 26.00 27.78 2.33
C THR A 118 26.86 26.54 2.55
N GLY A 119 27.24 25.93 1.43
CA GLY A 119 28.02 24.72 1.33
C GLY A 119 28.54 24.54 -0.09
N ILE A 120 29.03 25.62 -0.71
CA ILE A 120 30.03 25.45 -1.77
C ILE A 120 31.22 24.81 -1.05
N LEU A 121 31.52 23.54 -1.33
CA LEU A 121 32.89 23.06 -1.19
C LEU A 121 33.72 23.97 -2.11
N SER A 122 34.30 25.03 -1.53
CA SER A 122 35.36 25.77 -2.19
C SER A 122 36.39 24.74 -2.60
N GLN A 123 36.94 24.85 -3.81
CA GLN A 123 37.97 23.94 -4.34
C GLN A 123 39.25 23.84 -3.49
N GLY A 124 39.31 24.47 -2.32
CA GLY A 124 40.41 24.39 -1.37
C GLY A 124 40.14 23.33 -0.30
N GLU A 125 41.02 22.34 -0.26
CA GLU A 125 41.19 21.30 0.77
C GLU A 125 40.20 20.13 0.71
N ILE A 126 40.43 19.27 -0.28
CA ILE A 126 40.10 17.85 -0.16
C ILE A 126 41.05 17.31 0.92
N PRO A 127 40.58 16.94 2.12
CA PRO A 127 41.47 16.36 3.11
C PRO A 127 41.83 14.96 2.62
N PHE A 128 43.08 14.79 2.17
CA PHE A 128 43.59 13.53 1.64
C PHE A 128 43.61 12.40 2.68
N ASP A 129 43.45 12.73 3.97
CA ASP A 129 43.54 11.79 5.09
C ASP A 129 42.20 11.19 5.51
N LYS A 130 41.12 11.45 4.77
CA LYS A 130 39.80 10.89 5.09
C LYS A 130 39.74 9.39 4.84
N LYS A 131 39.03 8.69 5.73
CA LYS A 131 38.82 7.24 5.64
C LYS A 131 37.35 6.90 5.66
N VAL A 132 36.91 6.07 4.73
CA VAL A 132 35.53 5.56 4.67
C VAL A 132 35.54 4.04 4.79
N TYR A 133 34.67 3.54 5.66
CA TYR A 133 34.46 2.10 5.87
C TYR A 133 33.25 1.62 5.06
N ILE A 134 33.47 0.62 4.21
CA ILE A 134 32.43 0.04 3.35
C ILE A 134 32.02 -1.31 3.90
N ILE A 135 30.77 -1.41 4.33
CA ILE A 135 30.14 -2.65 4.80
C ILE A 135 29.35 -3.26 3.65
N TYR A 136 29.68 -4.49 3.24
CA TYR A 136 28.96 -5.21 2.19
C TYR A 136 28.03 -6.26 2.80
N THR A 137 26.73 -6.00 2.78
CA THR A 137 25.71 -6.91 3.33
C THR A 137 25.07 -7.77 2.25
N GLY A 138 25.49 -7.63 0.99
CA GLY A 138 24.89 -8.29 -0.17
C GLY A 138 24.13 -7.34 -1.10
N GLY A 139 23.10 -7.87 -1.74
CA GLY A 139 22.29 -7.15 -2.71
C GLY A 139 22.80 -7.22 -4.15
N THR A 140 21.94 -6.75 -5.07
CA THR A 140 22.15 -6.84 -6.52
C THR A 140 23.47 -6.26 -6.99
N ILE A 141 24.00 -5.22 -6.32
CA ILE A 141 25.26 -4.57 -6.67
C ILE A 141 26.44 -5.54 -6.74
N GLY A 142 26.49 -6.53 -5.83
CA GLY A 142 27.54 -7.54 -5.78
C GLY A 142 27.16 -8.88 -6.37
N MET A 143 26.15 -8.92 -7.24
CA MET A 143 25.77 -10.13 -7.98
C MET A 143 26.44 -10.21 -9.36
N ILE A 144 26.52 -11.41 -9.91
CA ILE A 144 26.96 -11.69 -11.29
C ILE A 144 25.91 -12.53 -12.01
N LYS A 145 25.75 -12.27 -13.31
CA LYS A 145 24.86 -13.03 -14.18
C LYS A 145 25.66 -13.92 -15.12
N LYS A 146 25.70 -15.22 -14.84
CA LYS A 146 26.24 -16.21 -15.78
C LYS A 146 25.16 -16.55 -16.83
N LYS A 147 25.58 -16.80 -18.09
CA LYS A 147 24.66 -17.07 -19.20
C LYS A 147 23.74 -18.25 -18.84
N GLY A 148 22.42 -18.04 -18.96
CA GLY A 148 21.40 -19.06 -18.68
C GLY A 148 21.20 -19.41 -17.20
N LYS A 149 21.82 -18.68 -16.27
CA LYS A 149 21.71 -18.91 -14.82
C LYS A 149 21.04 -17.72 -14.11
N PRO A 150 20.41 -17.94 -12.95
CA PRO A 150 19.97 -16.84 -12.09
C PRO A 150 21.17 -15.98 -11.65
N LEU A 151 20.88 -14.78 -11.15
CA LEU A 151 21.89 -13.96 -10.49
C LEU A 151 22.39 -14.69 -9.23
N THR A 152 23.70 -14.68 -9.03
CA THR A 152 24.35 -15.23 -7.82
C THR A 152 25.35 -14.23 -7.27
N PRO A 153 25.66 -14.25 -5.97
CA PRO A 153 26.75 -13.44 -5.41
C PRO A 153 28.06 -13.62 -6.18
N ASP A 154 28.80 -12.53 -6.37
CA ASP A 154 30.14 -12.53 -6.93
C ASP A 154 31.16 -12.85 -5.83
N PRO A 155 31.85 -14.01 -5.86
CA PRO A 155 32.87 -14.34 -4.87
C PRO A 155 34.08 -13.40 -4.92
N ASP A 156 34.30 -12.72 -6.05
CA ASP A 156 35.41 -11.79 -6.25
C ASP A 156 34.95 -10.32 -6.15
N PHE A 157 33.77 -10.05 -5.59
CA PHE A 157 33.19 -8.70 -5.56
C PHE A 157 34.13 -7.62 -5.01
N PHE A 158 34.84 -7.90 -3.91
CA PHE A 158 35.79 -6.95 -3.34
C PHE A 158 36.97 -6.67 -4.27
N LYS A 159 37.48 -7.68 -4.99
CA LYS A 159 38.52 -7.47 -6.01
C LYS A 159 37.99 -6.61 -7.14
N THR A 160 36.74 -6.87 -7.57
CA THR A 160 36.05 -6.05 -8.57
C THR A 160 35.96 -4.60 -8.11
N LEU A 161 35.49 -4.33 -6.89
CA LEU A 161 35.43 -2.99 -6.30
C LEU A 161 36.80 -2.31 -6.27
N GLN A 162 37.82 -2.98 -5.73
CA GLN A 162 39.19 -2.45 -5.61
C GLN A 162 39.85 -2.19 -6.98
N SER A 163 39.40 -2.88 -8.04
CA SER A 163 39.92 -2.69 -9.39
C SER A 163 39.38 -1.43 -10.08
N LEU A 164 38.24 -0.88 -9.61
CA LEU A 164 37.57 0.25 -10.26
C LEU A 164 38.47 1.50 -10.29
N PRO A 165 38.84 2.02 -11.48
CA PRO A 165 39.69 3.21 -11.58
C PRO A 165 39.12 4.44 -10.87
N PHE A 166 37.79 4.57 -10.85
CA PHE A 166 37.08 5.69 -10.23
C PHE A 166 37.28 5.75 -8.70
N LEU A 167 37.43 4.60 -8.04
CA LEU A 167 37.69 4.54 -6.60
C LEU A 167 39.16 4.81 -6.25
N LYS A 168 40.07 4.81 -7.25
CA LYS A 168 41.48 5.16 -7.09
C LYS A 168 41.77 6.64 -7.38
N SER A 169 40.71 7.40 -7.67
CA SER A 169 40.81 8.83 -7.95
C SER A 169 41.27 9.59 -6.71
N ARG A 170 42.11 10.62 -6.90
CA ARG A 170 42.61 11.49 -5.79
C ARG A 170 41.53 12.20 -4.98
N TYR A 171 40.28 12.19 -5.46
CA TYR A 171 39.12 12.80 -4.82
C TYR A 171 38.35 11.82 -3.92
N VAL A 172 38.69 10.53 -3.98
CA VAL A 172 38.09 9.47 -3.18
C VAL A 172 38.96 9.25 -1.94
N PRO A 173 38.38 9.15 -0.73
CA PRO A 173 39.13 8.87 0.50
C PRO A 173 39.79 7.48 0.47
N SER A 174 40.61 7.18 1.47
CA SER A 174 41.02 5.81 1.73
C SER A 174 39.79 4.95 2.02
N LEU A 175 39.66 3.81 1.33
CA LEU A 175 38.55 2.88 1.47
C LEU A 175 39.02 1.60 2.14
N ASN A 176 38.33 1.23 3.21
CA ASN A 176 38.47 -0.08 3.84
C ASN A 176 37.13 -0.82 3.73
N TYR A 177 37.20 -2.14 3.73
CA TYR A 177 36.06 -2.99 3.44
C TYR A 177 35.85 -3.99 4.59
N ASP A 178 34.62 -4.08 5.07
CA ASP A 178 34.21 -5.16 5.95
C ASP A 178 33.98 -6.43 5.14
N ASN A 179 34.86 -7.42 5.32
CA ASN A 179 34.74 -8.74 4.72
C ASN A 179 34.28 -9.82 5.72
N THR A 180 33.88 -9.41 6.93
CA THR A 180 33.48 -10.33 8.01
C THR A 180 32.00 -10.66 7.96
N ILE A 181 31.19 -9.79 7.35
CA ILE A 181 29.75 -9.96 7.20
C ILE A 181 29.45 -10.82 5.97
N GLU A 182 28.73 -11.93 6.18
CA GLU A 182 28.26 -12.79 5.09
C GLU A 182 27.22 -12.05 4.24
N PRO A 183 27.43 -11.91 2.92
CA PRO A 183 26.47 -11.22 2.05
C PRO A 183 25.19 -12.05 1.89
N VAL A 184 24.04 -11.45 2.16
CA VAL A 184 22.73 -12.09 2.03
C VAL A 184 21.81 -11.28 1.11
N ASP A 185 20.79 -11.95 0.57
CA ASP A 185 19.71 -11.24 -0.13
C ASP A 185 18.94 -10.37 0.86
N SER A 186 18.60 -9.14 0.48
CA SER A 186 17.91 -8.20 1.38
C SER A 186 16.57 -8.72 1.89
N THR A 187 15.90 -9.61 1.17
CA THR A 187 14.67 -10.27 1.63
C THR A 187 14.86 -11.12 2.89
N ASN A 188 16.10 -11.51 3.20
CA ASN A 188 16.49 -12.25 4.40
C ASN A 188 17.19 -11.37 5.46
N ILE A 189 17.31 -10.05 5.23
CA ILE A 189 17.88 -9.12 6.21
C ILE A 189 16.80 -8.71 7.21
N GLY A 190 17.07 -8.92 8.50
CA GLY A 190 16.20 -8.49 9.59
C GLY A 190 16.99 -8.03 10.81
N LEU A 191 16.40 -8.21 11.99
CA LEU A 191 16.94 -7.74 13.27
C LEU A 191 18.39 -8.16 13.50
N LYS A 192 18.72 -9.44 13.27
CA LYS A 192 20.07 -9.97 13.49
C LYS A 192 21.10 -9.21 12.67
N GLU A 193 20.83 -9.02 11.38
CA GLU A 193 21.74 -8.34 10.46
C GLU A 193 21.85 -6.85 10.78
N TRP A 194 20.75 -6.19 11.18
CA TRP A 194 20.80 -4.78 11.62
C TRP A 194 21.72 -4.57 12.82
N LEU A 195 21.67 -5.48 13.81
CA LEU A 195 22.55 -5.44 14.98
C LEU A 195 24.02 -5.71 14.61
N ILE A 196 24.27 -6.65 13.69
CA ILE A 196 25.63 -6.91 13.17
C ILE A 196 26.19 -5.66 12.49
N ILE A 197 25.41 -5.00 11.63
CA ILE A 197 25.84 -3.77 10.93
C ILE A 197 26.13 -2.66 11.95
N ALA A 198 25.23 -2.45 12.92
CA ALA A 198 25.40 -1.42 13.94
C ALA A 198 26.65 -1.66 14.81
N ASN A 199 26.93 -2.92 15.17
CA ASN A 199 28.12 -3.30 15.93
C ASN A 199 29.40 -3.15 15.10
N SER A 200 29.39 -3.53 13.82
CA SER A 200 30.53 -3.29 12.93
C SER A 200 30.89 -1.79 12.87
N ILE A 201 29.89 -0.91 12.76
CA ILE A 201 30.11 0.55 12.83
C ILE A 201 30.69 0.96 14.19
N LYS A 202 30.17 0.41 15.29
CA LYS A 202 30.62 0.71 16.67
C LYS A 202 32.11 0.42 16.85
N GLU A 203 32.56 -0.76 16.41
CA GLU A 203 33.92 -1.27 16.63
C GLU A 203 34.97 -0.35 16.02
N VAL A 204 34.70 0.14 14.81
CA VAL A 204 35.65 0.99 14.08
C VAL A 204 35.25 2.46 14.06
N TYR A 205 34.31 2.88 14.91
CA TYR A 205 33.66 4.19 14.76
C TYR A 205 34.65 5.36 14.78
N ASN A 206 35.68 5.29 15.63
CA ASN A 206 36.66 6.35 15.79
C ASN A 206 37.74 6.37 14.70
N GLU A 207 37.91 5.28 13.96
CA GLU A 207 38.96 5.12 12.94
C GLU A 207 38.58 5.70 11.57
N TYR A 208 37.27 5.83 11.32
CA TYR A 208 36.72 6.25 10.02
C TYR A 208 35.91 7.56 10.13
N ASP A 209 35.83 8.31 9.04
CA ASP A 209 35.10 9.58 8.96
C ASP A 209 33.65 9.40 8.51
N GLY A 210 33.33 8.27 7.88
CA GLY A 210 32.01 7.93 7.39
C GLY A 210 31.89 6.47 6.98
N PHE A 211 30.65 6.01 6.85
CA PHE A 211 30.32 4.61 6.59
C PHE A 211 29.44 4.50 5.36
N VAL A 212 29.69 3.50 4.52
CA VAL A 212 28.83 3.15 3.38
C VAL A 212 28.39 1.70 3.54
N ILE A 213 27.09 1.45 3.53
CA ILE A 213 26.50 0.12 3.61
C ILE A 213 25.96 -0.22 2.22
N LEU A 214 26.58 -1.20 1.57
CA LEU A 214 26.11 -1.78 0.32
C LEU A 214 25.08 -2.86 0.63
N HIS A 215 23.84 -2.61 0.20
CA HIS A 215 22.66 -3.35 0.61
C HIS A 215 21.77 -3.69 -0.59
N GLY A 216 21.00 -4.78 -0.49
CA GLY A 216 19.94 -5.10 -1.46
C GLY A 216 18.76 -4.15 -1.35
N THR A 217 18.09 -3.85 -2.46
CA THR A 217 17.12 -2.75 -2.50
C THR A 217 15.80 -3.07 -1.80
N ASP A 218 15.40 -4.35 -1.66
CA ASP A 218 14.05 -4.70 -1.22
C ASP A 218 13.73 -4.30 0.22
N THR A 219 14.69 -4.42 1.14
CA THR A 219 14.52 -4.05 2.57
C THR A 219 15.42 -2.90 3.01
N LEU A 220 16.05 -2.21 2.05
CA LEU A 220 16.99 -1.10 2.31
C LEU A 220 16.38 -0.02 3.22
N ALA A 221 15.13 0.36 2.98
CA ALA A 221 14.42 1.35 3.77
C ALA A 221 14.19 0.91 5.23
N PHE A 222 13.96 -0.38 5.47
CA PHE A 222 13.87 -0.94 6.82
C PHE A 222 15.21 -0.87 7.54
N THR A 223 16.30 -1.30 6.89
CA THR A 223 17.65 -1.21 7.46
C THR A 223 18.04 0.23 7.77
N ALA A 224 17.79 1.17 6.85
CA ALA A 224 18.08 2.58 7.06
C ALA A 224 17.26 3.16 8.23
N SER A 225 16.01 2.74 8.39
CA SER A 225 15.16 3.15 9.51
C SER A 225 15.64 2.57 10.84
N ALA A 226 15.94 1.26 10.89
CA ALA A 226 16.45 0.59 12.08
C ALA A 226 17.76 1.23 12.58
N LEU A 227 18.73 1.40 11.68
CA LEU A 227 20.03 2.00 12.02
C LEU A 227 19.89 3.44 12.53
N SER A 228 18.90 4.20 12.06
CA SER A 228 18.67 5.57 12.56
C SER A 228 18.32 5.60 14.06
N PHE A 229 17.67 4.56 14.57
CA PHE A 229 17.37 4.42 16.00
C PHE A 229 18.50 3.75 16.78
N LEU A 230 19.12 2.71 16.19
CA LEU A 230 20.21 1.96 16.83
C LEU A 230 21.47 2.79 17.07
N LEU A 231 21.77 3.74 16.18
CA LEU A 231 22.95 4.61 16.26
C LEU A 231 22.59 5.95 16.93
N GLU A 232 22.42 5.93 18.24
CA GLU A 232 22.13 7.13 19.03
C GLU A 232 23.36 8.05 19.14
N ASN A 233 23.14 9.37 19.02
CA ASN A 233 24.21 10.39 18.98
C ASN A 233 25.20 10.20 17.82
N LEU A 234 24.73 9.69 16.68
CA LEU A 234 25.56 9.61 15.48
C LEU A 234 26.08 11.01 15.08
N SER A 235 27.39 11.15 14.88
CA SER A 235 28.05 12.40 14.48
C SER A 235 28.75 12.30 13.12
N LYS A 236 28.65 11.15 12.45
CA LYS A 236 29.31 10.81 11.18
C LYS A 236 28.27 10.24 10.22
N PRO A 237 28.37 10.52 8.91
CA PRO A 237 27.42 10.00 7.94
C PRO A 237 27.49 8.48 7.82
N VAL A 238 26.31 7.85 7.85
CA VAL A 238 26.12 6.44 7.53
C VAL A 238 25.23 6.38 6.30
N VAL A 239 25.81 6.00 5.16
CA VAL A 239 25.12 6.01 3.87
C VAL A 239 24.73 4.60 3.48
N VAL A 240 23.43 4.31 3.42
CA VAL A 240 22.92 3.06 2.87
C VAL A 240 22.67 3.23 1.37
N THR A 241 23.19 2.31 0.55
CA THR A 241 23.03 2.37 -0.90
C THR A 241 23.00 0.96 -1.51
N GLY A 242 22.74 0.89 -2.81
CA GLY A 242 22.66 -0.36 -3.56
C GLY A 242 22.55 -0.10 -5.05
N SER A 243 22.03 -1.07 -5.79
CA SER A 243 21.74 -0.91 -7.22
C SER A 243 20.57 -1.78 -7.65
N GLN A 244 19.88 -1.37 -8.71
CA GLN A 244 18.86 -2.17 -9.38
C GLN A 244 19.48 -3.15 -10.39
N ILE A 245 20.65 -2.80 -10.93
CA ILE A 245 21.40 -3.61 -11.88
C ILE A 245 22.78 -3.95 -11.28
N PRO A 246 23.26 -5.20 -11.38
CA PRO A 246 24.55 -5.57 -10.80
C PRO A 246 25.69 -4.70 -11.32
N LEU A 247 26.74 -4.52 -10.52
CA LEU A 247 27.81 -3.55 -10.82
C LEU A 247 28.48 -3.81 -12.19
N GLY A 248 28.66 -5.07 -12.58
CA GLY A 248 29.20 -5.46 -13.89
C GLY A 248 28.24 -5.32 -15.07
N GLY A 249 27.00 -4.87 -14.85
CA GLY A 249 26.00 -4.67 -15.90
C GLY A 249 26.22 -3.39 -16.71
N CYS A 250 25.98 -3.45 -18.03
CA CYS A 250 26.22 -2.33 -18.96
C CYS A 250 25.52 -1.00 -18.58
N ARG A 251 24.31 -1.09 -18.01
CA ARG A 251 23.53 0.08 -17.56
C ARG A 251 23.46 0.16 -16.04
N SER A 252 24.46 -0.37 -15.34
CA SER A 252 24.44 -0.39 -13.88
C SER A 252 24.37 1.01 -13.29
N ASP A 253 23.42 1.20 -12.38
CA ASP A 253 23.33 2.35 -11.49
C ASP A 253 24.29 2.22 -10.29
N GLY A 254 24.85 1.03 -10.04
CA GLY A 254 25.67 0.73 -8.88
C GLY A 254 26.94 1.56 -8.78
N LEU A 255 27.61 1.84 -9.91
CA LEU A 255 28.83 2.65 -9.89
C LEU A 255 28.54 4.09 -9.42
N ASN A 256 27.50 4.72 -9.99
CA ASN A 256 27.13 6.09 -9.65
C ASN A 256 26.61 6.19 -8.21
N ASN A 257 25.79 5.23 -7.78
CA ASN A 257 25.29 5.16 -6.41
C ASN A 257 26.45 4.98 -5.41
N LEU A 258 27.39 4.08 -5.69
CA LEU A 258 28.57 3.85 -4.85
C LEU A 258 29.46 5.08 -4.73
N ILE A 259 29.87 5.69 -5.85
CA ILE A 259 30.73 6.87 -5.84
C ILE A 259 30.03 8.01 -5.10
N SER A 260 28.76 8.27 -5.40
CA SER A 260 27.98 9.30 -4.73
C SER A 260 27.92 9.05 -3.22
N SER A 261 27.72 7.80 -2.81
CA SER A 261 27.65 7.42 -1.39
C SER A 261 28.97 7.63 -0.67
N VAL A 262 30.09 7.28 -1.29
CA VAL A 262 31.43 7.52 -0.74
C VAL A 262 31.69 9.03 -0.60
N LEU A 263 31.37 9.82 -1.62
CA LEU A 263 31.54 11.28 -1.56
C LEU A 263 30.66 11.92 -0.48
N VAL A 264 29.42 11.46 -0.33
CA VAL A 264 28.51 11.89 0.73
C VAL A 264 29.05 11.50 2.11
N ALA A 265 29.50 10.25 2.28
CA ALA A 265 30.10 9.78 3.53
C ALA A 265 31.37 10.57 3.91
N THR A 266 32.09 11.11 2.92
CA THR A 266 33.35 11.84 3.18
C THR A 266 33.13 13.31 3.47
N TYR A 267 32.28 13.98 2.69
CA TYR A 267 32.28 15.45 2.59
C TYR A 267 30.98 16.12 3.01
N SER A 268 29.88 15.38 3.18
CA SER A 268 28.56 15.98 3.43
C SER A 268 28.38 16.52 4.84
N LYS A 269 29.13 15.99 5.83
CA LYS A 269 28.95 16.26 7.27
C LYS A 269 27.49 16.11 7.72
N ILE A 270 26.79 15.10 7.22
CA ILE A 270 25.42 14.76 7.63
C ILE A 270 25.51 13.74 8.77
N PRO A 271 25.22 14.10 10.04
CA PRO A 271 25.29 13.18 11.18
C PRO A 271 24.04 12.28 11.26
N GLU A 272 23.67 11.66 10.14
CA GLU A 272 22.45 10.85 10.03
C GLU A 272 22.70 9.57 9.24
N VAL A 273 21.79 8.62 9.40
CA VAL A 273 21.64 7.52 8.44
C VAL A 273 20.86 8.04 7.23
N VAL A 274 21.50 8.04 6.07
CA VAL A 274 20.91 8.52 4.81
C VAL A 274 20.91 7.43 3.75
N VAL A 275 19.99 7.53 2.80
CA VAL A 275 19.98 6.71 1.59
C VAL A 275 20.45 7.57 0.44
N VAL A 276 21.47 7.07 -0.29
CA VAL A 276 21.92 7.68 -1.53
C VAL A 276 21.53 6.77 -2.68
N PHE A 277 20.63 7.27 -3.53
CA PHE A 277 20.13 6.53 -4.69
C PHE A 277 19.72 7.48 -5.80
N ASN A 278 20.11 7.18 -7.04
CA ASN A 278 19.74 7.96 -8.23
C ASN A 278 19.95 9.48 -8.04
N ASN A 279 21.15 9.85 -7.60
CA ASN A 279 21.58 11.24 -7.35
C ASN A 279 20.81 11.99 -6.24
N LYS A 280 20.02 11.32 -5.41
CA LYS A 280 19.33 11.93 -4.27
C LYS A 280 19.98 11.50 -2.96
N ILE A 281 20.00 12.42 -2.00
CA ILE A 281 20.33 12.14 -0.60
C ILE A 281 19.03 12.22 0.20
N LEU A 282 18.55 11.11 0.72
CA LEU A 282 17.29 11.00 1.43
C LEU A 282 17.54 10.65 2.91
N ARG A 283 16.77 11.23 3.84
CA ARG A 283 16.81 10.82 5.26
C ARG A 283 16.35 9.36 5.37
N GLY A 284 17.15 8.48 5.98
CA GLY A 284 16.91 7.03 5.98
C GLY A 284 15.52 6.63 6.45
N ASN A 285 15.12 7.09 7.63
CA ASN A 285 13.78 6.86 8.23
C ASN A 285 12.64 7.71 7.64
N ARG A 286 12.85 8.25 6.43
CA ARG A 286 11.80 8.90 5.63
C ARG A 286 11.73 8.28 4.23
N THR A 287 12.48 7.22 3.96
CA THR A 287 12.54 6.56 2.65
C THR A 287 11.61 5.38 2.55
N THR A 288 11.13 5.13 1.34
CA THR A 288 10.48 3.89 0.95
C THR A 288 10.86 3.54 -0.49
N LYS A 289 10.83 2.24 -0.83
CA LYS A 289 11.03 1.77 -2.21
C LYS A 289 9.72 1.89 -2.96
N ARG A 290 9.68 2.77 -3.97
CA ARG A 290 8.48 3.04 -4.78
C ARG A 290 8.41 2.28 -6.10
N SER A 291 9.54 1.74 -6.59
CA SER A 291 9.60 1.07 -7.89
C SER A 291 10.50 -0.15 -7.82
N SER A 292 10.04 -1.25 -8.42
CA SER A 292 10.82 -2.48 -8.62
C SER A 292 11.63 -2.45 -9.91
N GLU A 293 11.35 -1.50 -10.82
CA GLU A 293 11.92 -1.48 -12.18
C GLU A 293 12.78 -0.23 -12.44
N ASP A 294 12.37 0.93 -11.91
CA ASP A 294 13.06 2.18 -12.18
C ASP A 294 14.40 2.25 -11.43
N ILE A 295 15.40 2.89 -12.06
CA ILE A 295 16.62 3.32 -11.37
C ILE A 295 16.27 4.31 -10.25
N ASP A 296 15.23 5.12 -10.45
CA ASP A 296 14.68 5.99 -9.42
C ASP A 296 13.76 5.23 -8.44
N ALA A 297 14.32 4.21 -7.79
CA ALA A 297 13.62 3.23 -6.97
C ALA A 297 13.17 3.77 -5.61
N PHE A 298 13.89 4.74 -5.04
CA PHE A 298 13.63 5.27 -3.69
C PHE A 298 13.12 6.71 -3.70
N VAL A 299 12.25 7.00 -2.74
CA VAL A 299 11.64 8.31 -2.57
C VAL A 299 11.39 8.60 -1.09
N SER A 300 11.39 9.88 -0.74
CA SER A 300 10.78 10.37 0.47
C SER A 300 9.56 11.20 0.09
N PHE A 301 8.36 10.73 0.44
CA PHE A 301 7.12 11.37 0.02
C PHE A 301 6.74 12.59 0.85
N GLN A 302 6.99 12.53 2.16
CA GLN A 302 6.52 13.54 3.12
C GLN A 302 7.64 14.39 3.70
N TYR A 303 8.89 14.12 3.31
CA TYR A 303 10.04 14.94 3.68
C TYR A 303 10.88 15.26 2.42
N PRO A 304 11.35 16.50 2.26
CA PRO A 304 12.22 16.85 1.14
C PRO A 304 13.53 16.06 1.18
N GLN A 305 14.11 15.78 0.01
CA GLN A 305 15.47 15.22 -0.05
C GLN A 305 16.47 16.18 0.63
N ILE A 306 17.37 15.64 1.45
CA ILE A 306 18.41 16.39 2.16
C ILE A 306 19.35 17.05 1.15
N GLY A 307 19.59 16.41 0.01
CA GLY A 307 20.50 16.92 -1.00
C GLY A 307 20.44 16.18 -2.33
N THR A 308 21.31 16.61 -3.24
CA THR A 308 21.41 16.09 -4.61
C THR A 308 22.88 15.91 -4.98
N CYS A 309 23.21 14.80 -5.63
CA CYS A 309 24.51 14.52 -6.23
C CYS A 309 24.46 14.85 -7.74
N GLY A 310 24.59 16.14 -8.07
CA GLY A 310 24.70 16.60 -9.47
C GLY A 310 26.15 16.74 -9.90
N ILE A 311 26.44 17.74 -10.75
CA ILE A 311 27.84 18.17 -11.03
C ILE A 311 28.59 18.46 -9.70
N LYS A 312 27.86 18.96 -8.70
CA LYS A 312 28.30 19.12 -7.32
C LYS A 312 27.37 18.33 -6.40
N VAL A 313 27.90 17.85 -5.29
CA VAL A 313 27.09 17.38 -4.16
C VAL A 313 26.57 18.61 -3.41
N ALA A 314 25.26 18.79 -3.41
CA ALA A 314 24.58 19.91 -2.76
C ALA A 314 23.73 19.39 -1.60
N VAL A 315 24.01 19.87 -0.39
CA VAL A 315 23.29 19.50 0.84
C VAL A 315 22.54 20.72 1.36
N ASN A 316 21.25 20.55 1.64
CA ASN A 316 20.45 21.56 2.32
C ASN A 316 20.59 21.40 3.83
N LYS A 317 21.51 22.19 4.41
CA LYS A 317 21.82 22.15 5.85
C LYS A 317 20.61 22.40 6.75
N SER A 318 19.60 23.14 6.31
CA SER A 318 18.40 23.39 7.12
C SER A 318 17.53 22.15 7.33
N LEU A 319 17.73 21.10 6.50
CA LEU A 319 17.04 19.83 6.63
C LEU A 319 17.83 18.81 7.45
N VAL A 320 19.12 19.04 7.66
CA VAL A 320 20.01 18.12 8.38
C VAL A 320 19.76 18.26 9.88
N LEU A 321 19.70 17.14 10.61
CA LEU A 321 19.61 17.14 12.07
C LEU A 321 20.86 17.81 12.67
N GLY A 322 20.67 18.52 13.78
CA GLY A 322 21.77 19.16 14.49
C GLY A 322 22.82 18.15 14.95
N ASP A 323 24.08 18.57 14.94
CA ASP A 323 25.19 17.76 15.42
C ASP A 323 25.08 17.53 16.94
N ASN A 324 25.09 16.26 17.34
CA ASN A 324 25.03 15.88 18.74
C ASN A 324 26.45 15.64 19.26
N LYS A 325 26.91 16.49 20.16
CA LYS A 325 28.27 16.45 20.74
C LYS A 325 28.52 15.25 21.67
N LYS A 326 27.51 14.43 21.93
CA LYS A 326 27.62 13.24 22.79
C LYS A 326 28.31 12.09 22.05
N PRO A 327 28.98 11.18 22.78
CA PRO A 327 29.56 9.98 22.16
C PRO A 327 28.46 9.08 21.57
N LEU A 328 28.81 8.36 20.51
CA LEU A 328 27.96 7.35 19.88
C LEU A 328 27.53 6.31 20.93
N VAL A 329 26.23 6.04 20.98
CA VAL A 329 25.65 4.93 21.73
C VAL A 329 24.99 3.99 20.73
N VAL A 330 25.45 2.75 20.69
CA VAL A 330 24.87 1.71 19.84
C VAL A 330 23.99 0.81 20.69
N HIS A 331 22.69 0.81 20.38
CA HIS A 331 21.72 -0.09 21.00
C HIS A 331 21.86 -1.48 20.41
N GLN A 332 21.83 -2.51 21.25
CA GLN A 332 22.10 -3.90 20.84
C GLN A 332 20.85 -4.78 20.80
N GLU A 333 19.67 -4.21 21.05
CA GLU A 333 18.42 -4.95 21.16
C GLU A 333 17.29 -4.20 20.45
N MET A 334 16.37 -4.96 19.86
CA MET A 334 15.05 -4.49 19.45
C MET A 334 14.04 -5.63 19.67
N GLU A 335 12.79 -5.30 19.97
CA GLU A 335 11.73 -6.29 20.14
C GLU A 335 11.39 -6.93 18.79
N LYS A 336 11.39 -8.26 18.73
CA LYS A 336 11.15 -9.04 17.51
C LYS A 336 9.67 -9.38 17.30
N GLU A 337 8.87 -9.39 18.36
CA GLU A 337 7.45 -9.79 18.35
C GLU A 337 6.55 -8.61 17.94
N VAL A 338 6.92 -7.96 16.83
CA VAL A 338 6.17 -6.88 16.19
C VAL A 338 5.81 -7.33 14.77
N ILE A 339 4.60 -6.99 14.31
CA ILE A 339 4.14 -7.34 12.96
C ILE A 339 3.54 -6.12 12.25
N VAL A 340 3.43 -6.24 10.92
CA VAL A 340 2.72 -5.28 10.06
C VAL A 340 1.49 -5.94 9.45
N ILE A 341 0.35 -5.27 9.52
CA ILE A 341 -0.92 -5.72 8.93
C ILE A 341 -1.45 -4.63 8.01
N LYS A 342 -1.61 -4.97 6.73
CA LYS A 342 -2.33 -4.13 5.79
C LYS A 342 -3.83 -4.38 5.88
N LEU A 343 -4.62 -3.36 6.18
CA LEU A 343 -6.09 -3.53 6.18
C LEU A 343 -6.62 -3.78 4.78
N PHE A 344 -7.52 -4.75 4.66
CA PHE A 344 -8.35 -4.98 3.48
C PHE A 344 -9.81 -5.17 3.92
N PRO A 345 -10.80 -4.90 3.04
CA PRO A 345 -12.19 -5.10 3.40
C PRO A 345 -12.43 -6.53 3.89
N SER A 346 -13.17 -6.70 5.00
CA SER A 346 -13.51 -7.99 5.62
C SER A 346 -12.38 -8.70 6.39
N ILE A 347 -11.38 -7.96 6.88
CA ILE A 347 -10.25 -8.50 7.67
C ILE A 347 -10.63 -8.98 9.09
N GLU A 348 -11.84 -8.69 9.59
CA GLU A 348 -12.22 -8.85 11.01
C GLU A 348 -11.98 -10.26 11.56
N ASN A 349 -12.13 -11.30 10.73
CA ASN A 349 -11.94 -12.69 11.15
C ASN A 349 -10.47 -13.09 11.36
N VAL A 350 -9.53 -12.34 10.78
CA VAL A 350 -8.09 -12.60 10.89
C VAL A 350 -7.48 -11.86 12.08
N ILE A 351 -7.98 -10.65 12.35
CA ILE A 351 -7.46 -9.76 13.40
C ILE A 351 -7.47 -10.43 14.78
N GLU A 352 -8.57 -11.09 15.15
CA GLU A 352 -8.67 -11.79 16.44
C GLU A 352 -7.61 -12.90 16.59
N ARG A 353 -7.36 -13.67 15.53
CA ARG A 353 -6.34 -14.73 15.55
C ARG A 353 -4.95 -14.15 15.71
N ILE A 354 -4.65 -13.07 15.00
CA ILE A 354 -3.36 -12.37 15.10
C ILE A 354 -3.15 -11.88 16.55
N TYR A 355 -4.11 -11.14 17.10
CA TYR A 355 -3.99 -10.61 18.46
C TYR A 355 -4.00 -11.69 19.54
N SER A 356 -4.47 -12.91 19.26
CA SER A 356 -4.42 -14.02 20.21
C SER A 356 -3.02 -14.61 20.42
N HIS A 357 -2.03 -14.27 19.58
CA HIS A 357 -0.67 -14.76 19.75
C HIS A 357 -0.10 -14.35 21.13
N PRO A 358 0.46 -15.29 21.92
CA PRO A 358 0.82 -15.05 23.31
C PRO A 358 1.96 -14.05 23.47
N ASN A 359 2.95 -14.09 22.58
CA ASN A 359 4.17 -13.28 22.67
C ASN A 359 4.09 -11.96 21.89
N LEU A 360 2.97 -11.65 21.24
CA LEU A 360 2.86 -10.46 20.39
C LEU A 360 2.97 -9.19 21.26
N CYS A 361 3.95 -8.34 20.98
CA CYS A 361 4.19 -7.10 21.71
C CYS A 361 3.68 -5.85 20.96
N GLY A 362 3.70 -5.88 19.62
CA GLY A 362 3.36 -4.72 18.81
C GLY A 362 2.71 -5.05 17.46
N VAL A 363 1.84 -4.16 16.98
CA VAL A 363 1.19 -4.27 15.67
C VAL A 363 1.17 -2.92 14.98
N ILE A 364 1.76 -2.85 13.78
CA ILE A 364 1.56 -1.73 12.85
C ILE A 364 0.36 -2.08 11.96
N ILE A 365 -0.66 -1.23 11.93
CA ILE A 365 -1.81 -1.36 11.04
C ILE A 365 -1.73 -0.28 9.96
N GLU A 366 -1.63 -0.71 8.70
CA GLU A 366 -1.80 0.18 7.56
C GLU A 366 -3.30 0.40 7.30
N CYS A 367 -3.81 1.53 7.76
CA CYS A 367 -5.19 1.95 7.65
C CYS A 367 -5.50 2.70 6.35
N TYR A 368 -6.79 2.93 6.08
CA TYR A 368 -7.23 3.69 4.91
C TYR A 368 -7.12 5.20 5.11
N GLY A 369 -6.67 5.92 4.10
CA GLY A 369 -6.69 7.39 4.08
C GLY A 369 -6.02 8.00 5.31
N ALA A 370 -6.70 8.92 6.00
CA ALA A 370 -6.19 9.60 7.20
C ALA A 370 -6.14 8.73 8.49
N GLY A 371 -6.12 7.40 8.38
CA GLY A 371 -6.09 6.48 9.53
C GLY A 371 -7.43 5.81 9.85
N ASN A 372 -8.31 5.65 8.86
CA ASN A 372 -9.61 4.99 9.04
C ASN A 372 -9.49 3.46 9.02
N ALA A 373 -10.20 2.80 9.94
CA ALA A 373 -10.31 1.35 10.04
C ALA A 373 -11.77 0.93 10.28
N PRO A 374 -12.10 -0.38 10.16
CA PRO A 374 -13.38 -0.90 10.59
C PRO A 374 -13.70 -0.52 12.06
N THR A 375 -14.94 -0.14 12.33
CA THR A 375 -15.40 0.23 13.69
C THR A 375 -16.43 -0.77 14.22
N SER A 376 -16.43 -2.01 13.72
CA SER A 376 -17.28 -3.04 14.29
C SER A 376 -16.90 -3.28 15.74
N GLU A 377 -17.88 -3.58 16.59
CA GLU A 377 -17.65 -3.82 18.01
C GLU A 377 -16.65 -4.96 18.22
N LYS A 378 -16.72 -6.01 17.39
CA LYS A 378 -15.76 -7.12 17.40
C LYS A 378 -14.32 -6.64 17.14
N PHE A 379 -14.11 -5.79 16.13
CA PHE A 379 -12.78 -5.28 15.80
C PHE A 379 -12.22 -4.40 16.93
N LEU A 380 -12.99 -3.41 17.37
CA LEU A 380 -12.56 -2.47 18.41
C LEU A 380 -12.35 -3.17 19.76
N SER A 381 -13.21 -4.11 20.13
CA SER A 381 -13.07 -4.88 21.37
C SER A 381 -11.85 -5.80 21.34
N THR A 382 -11.49 -6.36 20.18
CA THR A 382 -10.27 -7.16 20.02
C THR A 382 -9.03 -6.32 20.30
N ILE A 383 -8.92 -5.15 19.67
CA ILE A 383 -7.81 -4.22 19.90
C ILE A 383 -7.79 -3.74 21.35
N LYS A 384 -8.95 -3.41 21.93
CA LYS A 384 -9.03 -2.98 23.33
C LYS A 384 -8.56 -4.07 24.31
N LYS A 385 -8.90 -5.34 24.04
CA LYS A 385 -8.40 -6.48 24.83
C LYS A 385 -6.88 -6.65 24.65
N ALA A 386 -6.37 -6.49 23.44
CA ALA A 386 -4.94 -6.54 23.15
C ALA A 386 -4.18 -5.41 23.87
N SER A 387 -4.69 -4.17 23.83
CA SER A 387 -4.08 -3.06 24.55
C SER A 387 -4.06 -3.28 26.06
N LYS A 388 -5.08 -3.94 26.64
CA LYS A 388 -5.07 -4.31 28.08
C LYS A 388 -4.02 -5.37 28.43
N ARG A 389 -3.58 -6.16 27.45
CA ARG A 389 -2.48 -7.13 27.60
C ARG A 389 -1.09 -6.48 27.40
N GLY A 390 -1.03 -5.18 27.13
CA GLY A 390 0.22 -4.47 26.85
C GLY A 390 0.61 -4.41 25.37
N ILE A 391 -0.19 -4.94 24.45
CA ILE A 391 0.11 -4.91 23.02
C ILE A 391 -0.10 -3.50 22.47
N ILE A 392 0.91 -2.93 21.82
CA ILE A 392 0.84 -1.59 21.23
C ILE A 392 0.39 -1.67 19.78
N THR A 393 -0.75 -1.05 19.47
CA THR A 393 -1.25 -0.92 18.09
C THR A 393 -0.95 0.47 17.54
N VAL A 394 -0.10 0.54 16.53
CA VAL A 394 0.29 1.77 15.84
C VAL A 394 -0.43 1.87 14.50
N ILE A 395 -0.95 3.05 14.18
CA ILE A 395 -1.70 3.32 12.96
C ILE A 395 -0.85 4.14 11.99
N VAL A 396 -0.60 3.56 10.81
CA VAL A 396 -0.03 4.23 9.64
C VAL A 396 -1.05 4.25 8.50
N SER A 397 -0.79 5.03 7.46
CA SER A 397 -1.65 5.06 6.26
C SER A 397 -1.13 4.12 5.18
N GLN A 398 -2.05 3.48 4.44
CA GLN A 398 -1.73 2.85 3.15
C GLN A 398 -1.44 3.86 2.04
N CYS A 399 -1.84 5.12 2.22
CA CYS A 399 -1.55 6.18 1.28
C CYS A 399 -0.08 6.59 1.42
N VAL A 400 0.61 6.71 0.30
CA VAL A 400 2.03 7.10 0.25
C VAL A 400 2.28 8.55 0.70
N THR A 401 1.24 9.37 0.75
CA THR A 401 1.28 10.79 1.18
C THR A 401 0.08 11.09 2.07
N GLY A 402 0.25 12.01 3.00
CA GLY A 402 -0.78 12.47 3.93
C GLY A 402 -0.50 12.02 5.37
N ASN A 403 -1.16 12.67 6.31
CA ASN A 403 -1.02 12.40 7.73
C ASN A 403 -2.13 11.48 8.23
N VAL A 404 -1.78 10.55 9.12
CA VAL A 404 -2.74 9.94 10.04
C VAL A 404 -3.19 11.00 11.02
N ASP A 405 -4.50 11.28 11.03
CA ASP A 405 -5.14 12.14 12.00
C ASP A 405 -6.37 11.44 12.57
N LEU A 406 -6.18 10.87 13.77
CA LEU A 406 -7.23 10.14 14.47
C LEU A 406 -8.25 11.07 15.16
N SER A 407 -8.02 12.39 15.18
CA SER A 407 -8.92 13.35 15.83
C SER A 407 -10.06 13.80 14.91
N THR A 408 -9.83 13.85 13.58
CA THR A 408 -10.77 14.41 12.61
C THR A 408 -12.05 13.57 12.41
N TYR A 409 -11.98 12.24 12.47
CA TYR A 409 -13.12 11.36 12.18
C TYR A 409 -13.54 10.54 13.41
N LYS A 410 -14.85 10.24 13.52
CA LYS A 410 -15.40 9.37 14.58
C LYS A 410 -14.68 8.01 14.65
N THR A 411 -14.39 7.44 13.49
CA THR A 411 -13.63 6.19 13.32
C THR A 411 -12.25 6.25 13.96
N GLY A 412 -11.53 7.38 13.83
CA GLY A 412 -10.23 7.59 14.47
C GLY A 412 -10.34 7.69 15.99
N ASN A 413 -11.32 8.43 16.50
CA ASN A 413 -11.57 8.54 17.93
C ASN A 413 -11.90 7.18 18.58
N ASP A 414 -12.63 6.32 17.88
CA ASP A 414 -12.93 4.97 18.37
C ASP A 414 -11.67 4.07 18.44
N LEU A 415 -10.72 4.24 17.52
CA LEU A 415 -9.41 3.56 17.57
C LEU A 415 -8.56 4.05 18.75
N VAL A 416 -8.53 5.37 19.00
CA VAL A 416 -7.82 5.94 20.16
C VAL A 416 -8.42 5.40 21.46
N LYS A 417 -9.75 5.34 21.58
CA LYS A 417 -10.45 4.74 22.73
C LYS A 417 -10.20 3.24 22.87
N ALA A 418 -9.88 2.54 21.78
CA ALA A 418 -9.46 1.15 21.80
C ALA A 418 -7.98 0.98 22.22
N GLY A 419 -7.21 2.07 22.30
CA GLY A 419 -5.81 2.07 22.74
C GLY A 419 -4.78 2.18 21.62
N CYS A 420 -5.21 2.48 20.37
CA CYS A 420 -4.31 2.70 19.24
C CYS A 420 -3.58 4.04 19.31
N VAL A 421 -2.42 4.11 18.66
CA VAL A 421 -1.60 5.32 18.52
C VAL A 421 -1.41 5.66 17.05
N GLY A 422 -1.76 6.88 16.63
CA GLY A 422 -1.44 7.38 15.29
C GLY A 422 -0.05 8.01 15.25
N VAL A 423 0.67 7.84 14.13
CA VAL A 423 2.05 8.32 13.96
C VAL A 423 2.24 9.23 12.74
N PHE A 424 1.24 10.07 12.47
CA PHE A 424 1.28 11.13 11.45
C PHE A 424 1.76 10.65 10.08
N ASP A 425 2.91 11.13 9.61
CA ASP A 425 3.52 10.90 8.30
C ASP A 425 4.64 9.85 8.27
N MET A 426 4.81 9.07 9.35
CA MET A 426 5.81 8.00 9.35
C MET A 426 5.53 6.97 8.25
N THR A 427 6.60 6.48 7.63
CA THR A 427 6.50 5.32 6.73
C THR A 427 6.28 4.05 7.53
N THR A 428 5.76 2.99 6.90
CA THR A 428 5.58 1.68 7.55
C THR A 428 6.92 1.12 8.06
N GLU A 429 7.99 1.25 7.28
CA GLU A 429 9.34 0.80 7.62
C GLU A 429 9.84 1.45 8.92
N THR A 430 9.57 2.74 9.05
CA THR A 430 9.95 3.56 10.19
C THR A 430 9.11 3.24 11.41
N ALA A 431 7.77 3.22 11.28
CA ALA A 431 6.88 2.94 12.40
C ALA A 431 7.15 1.54 12.98
N PHE A 432 7.42 0.56 12.11
CA PHE A 432 7.82 -0.79 12.49
C PHE A 432 9.11 -0.80 13.31
N THR A 433 10.20 -0.27 12.73
CA THR A 433 11.52 -0.28 13.38
C THR A 433 11.56 0.59 14.65
N LYS A 434 10.82 1.70 14.69
CA LYS A 434 10.68 2.55 15.88
C LYS A 434 9.97 1.82 17.02
N LEU A 435 8.89 1.10 16.73
CA LEU A 435 8.17 0.34 17.75
C LEU A 435 9.03 -0.78 18.32
N MET A 436 9.74 -1.52 17.46
CA MET A 436 10.71 -2.54 17.89
C MET A 436 11.79 -1.94 18.81
N PHE A 437 12.34 -0.78 18.44
CA PHE A 437 13.34 -0.07 19.24
C PHE A 437 12.80 0.35 20.62
N LEU A 438 11.62 0.98 20.66
CA LEU A 438 11.06 1.50 21.90
C LEU A 438 10.64 0.39 22.86
N LEU A 439 10.10 -0.73 22.35
CA LEU A 439 9.74 -1.90 23.15
C LEU A 439 10.95 -2.60 23.77
N ALA A 440 12.12 -2.57 23.12
CA ALA A 440 13.35 -3.07 23.74
C ALA A 440 13.97 -2.09 24.74
N LYS A 441 13.74 -0.79 24.56
CA LYS A 441 14.38 0.26 25.37
C LYS A 441 13.63 0.55 26.67
N TYR A 442 12.31 0.34 26.69
CA TYR A 442 11.46 0.73 27.81
C TYR A 442 10.41 -0.35 28.12
N ASP A 443 10.08 -0.51 29.41
CA ASP A 443 9.01 -1.41 29.85
C ASP A 443 7.64 -0.69 29.98
N ASP A 444 7.65 0.64 30.13
CA ASP A 444 6.43 1.43 30.31
C ASP A 444 5.70 1.63 28.97
N ILE A 445 4.64 0.83 28.78
CA ILE A 445 3.78 0.86 27.60
C ILE A 445 3.16 2.23 27.35
N ASP A 446 2.71 2.95 28.38
CA ASP A 446 2.10 4.27 28.20
C ASP A 446 3.14 5.31 27.81
N PHE A 447 4.37 5.18 28.31
CA PHE A 447 5.50 6.00 27.86
C PHE A 447 5.86 5.72 26.39
N ILE A 448 5.92 4.45 25.98
CA ILE A 448 6.18 4.09 24.57
C ILE A 448 5.09 4.67 23.66
N LYS A 449 3.81 4.53 24.03
CA LYS A 449 2.69 5.10 23.28
C LYS A 449 2.80 6.61 23.09
N LYS A 450 3.32 7.33 24.11
CA LYS A 450 3.59 8.79 24.01
C LYS A 450 4.79 9.11 23.13
N LEU A 451 5.83 8.26 23.11
CA LEU A 451 7.02 8.46 22.28
C LEU A 451 6.81 8.12 20.81
N MET A 452 5.92 7.18 20.49
CA MET A 452 5.63 6.78 19.12
C MET A 452 5.34 7.95 18.17
N PRO A 453 4.47 8.94 18.51
CA PRO A 453 4.20 10.09 17.63
C PRO A 453 5.24 11.23 17.70
N ILE A 454 6.24 11.15 18.60
CA ILE A 454 7.24 12.22 18.79
C ILE A 454 8.48 11.94 17.95
N SER A 455 8.95 12.91 17.16
CA SER A 455 10.15 12.74 16.33
C SER A 455 11.41 12.54 17.18
N LEU A 456 12.04 11.36 17.08
CA LEU A 456 13.30 11.04 17.80
C LEU A 456 14.53 11.24 16.91
N ARG A 457 14.38 11.02 15.61
CA ARG A 457 15.43 10.96 14.58
C ARG A 457 14.95 11.61 13.28
N GLY A 458 14.00 12.55 13.35
CA GLY A 458 13.49 13.28 12.20
C GLY A 458 12.51 12.48 11.34
N GLU A 459 11.91 11.42 11.88
CA GLU A 459 11.14 10.39 11.18
C GLU A 459 9.65 10.73 11.00
N CYS A 460 9.14 11.69 11.77
CA CYS A 460 7.85 12.33 11.55
C CYS A 460 7.98 13.85 11.62
N SER A 461 7.04 14.53 10.98
CA SER A 461 6.92 15.98 11.05
C SER A 461 6.10 16.28 12.31
N ASP A 462 6.73 16.86 13.33
CA ASP A 462 6.00 17.24 14.52
C ASP A 462 4.90 18.23 14.13
N ASN A 463 3.72 18.09 14.73
CA ASN A 463 2.62 19.06 14.64
C ASN A 463 2.96 20.42 15.30
N LEU A 464 4.24 20.66 15.63
CA LEU A 464 4.75 21.96 16.05
C LEU A 464 4.73 22.85 14.82
N GLU A 465 3.61 23.57 14.66
CA GLU A 465 3.42 24.78 13.87
C GLU A 465 4.71 25.23 13.18
N THR A 466 4.97 24.65 12.00
CA THR A 466 5.83 25.35 11.06
C THR A 466 5.03 26.58 10.67
N SER A 467 5.46 27.71 11.22
CA SER A 467 5.04 29.08 10.97
C SER A 467 5.28 29.52 9.52
N SER A 468 5.05 28.63 8.56
CA SER A 468 4.61 29.01 7.23
C SER A 468 3.15 29.44 7.35
N GLU A 469 2.86 30.71 7.07
CA GLU A 469 1.52 31.25 6.85
C GLU A 469 0.84 30.46 5.72
N VAL A 470 0.28 29.29 6.03
CA VAL A 470 -0.57 28.54 5.13
C VAL A 470 -1.95 29.15 5.25
N PHE A 471 -2.33 29.98 4.28
CA PHE A 471 -3.71 30.40 4.10
C PHE A 471 -4.55 29.15 3.77
N VAL A 472 -5.21 28.60 4.79
CA VAL A 472 -6.21 27.56 4.60
C VAL A 472 -7.46 28.22 4.05
N VAL A 473 -7.62 28.18 2.73
CA VAL A 473 -8.86 28.58 2.08
C VAL A 473 -9.83 27.40 2.21
N TYR A 474 -10.84 27.53 3.06
CA TYR A 474 -11.95 26.58 3.11
C TYR A 474 -12.69 26.56 1.77
N ASN A 475 -13.06 25.37 1.30
CA ASN A 475 -13.93 25.20 0.12
C ASN A 475 -15.37 25.64 0.42
#